data_AF-A0A1W9HLU5-F1
#
_entry.id   AF-A0A1W9HLU5-F1
#
_cell.length_a   1.000
_cell.length_b   1.000
_cell.length_c   1.000
_cell.angle_alpha   90.00
_cell.angle_beta   90.00
_cell.angle_gamma   90.00
#
_symmetry.space_group_name_H-M   'P 1'
#
loop_
_entity.id
_entity.type
_entity.pdbx_description
1 polymer ?
#
loop_
_entity_poly.entity_id
_entity_poly.type
_entity_poly.pdbx_seq_one_letter_code
_entity_poly.pdbx_strand_id
1 'polypeptide(L)'
;MDQAKGGDPSLDGVACSQCHLIKHVDRTKHPPEPKYEVGGKTLYGPYKDFVQNLAHQSMESSLFQKSDLCLNCHQSVPSAANLGKSNDLLGNWDQSRAVKSGKECQTCHMPQQVGESANGEKKRTIANHSFPGRLGKLRQEAAKLAVQTKVDGDKTTVTVKVQSLVPHNLPATHPAWASVVLNLEIKGKNLKTVFSDKRVYGRTYQDAQGQPTIFDFEAVKVAEDTVLKPEEAREETFTFPTPKDTKTFDVEVGLNYAPLTGPASFLQRVEAESSQGSQDPVFQPIEIVKRTENVPVGK
;
A
#
# COMPACT_ATOMS: atom_id res chain seq x y z
N MET A 1 -12.95 9.36 28.05
CA MET A 1 -13.31 8.33 29.05
C MET A 1 -14.83 8.32 29.12
N ASP A 2 -15.56 7.69 28.21
CA ASP A 2 -15.91 6.27 28.33
C ASP A 2 -16.59 5.77 27.03
N GLN A 3 -15.85 5.76 25.92
CA GLN A 3 -16.34 5.22 24.62
C GLN A 3 -16.42 3.69 24.64
N ALA A 4 -15.63 3.04 25.50
CA ALA A 4 -15.71 1.60 25.78
C ALA A 4 -17.06 1.16 26.39
N LYS A 5 -17.87 2.08 26.94
CA LYS A 5 -19.22 1.79 27.45
C LYS A 5 -20.35 1.96 26.43
N GLY A 6 -20.06 2.51 25.24
CA GLY A 6 -21.09 2.81 24.23
C GLY A 6 -21.61 1.59 23.48
N GLY A 7 -20.86 0.49 23.45
CA GLY A 7 -21.27 -0.75 22.75
C GLY A 7 -21.43 -0.59 21.24
N ASP A 8 -21.01 0.54 20.67
CA ASP A 8 -21.00 0.81 19.24
C ASP A 8 -19.62 0.42 18.67
N PRO A 9 -19.51 -0.70 17.94
CA PRO A 9 -18.24 -1.17 17.37
C PRO A 9 -17.75 -0.28 16.22
N SER A 10 -18.44 0.80 15.85
CA SER A 10 -18.12 1.60 14.67
C SER A 10 -16.95 2.59 14.82
N LEU A 11 -16.35 2.78 16.01
CA LEU A 11 -15.50 3.97 16.26
C LEU A 11 -14.07 3.78 16.80
N ASP A 12 -13.53 2.57 16.94
CA ASP A 12 -12.09 2.36 17.23
C ASP A 12 -11.25 1.90 16.01
N GLY A 13 -11.82 1.95 14.81
CA GLY A 13 -11.17 1.40 13.61
C GLY A 13 -10.85 -0.09 13.76
N VAL A 14 -9.65 -0.51 13.35
CA VAL A 14 -9.19 -1.91 13.51
C VAL A 14 -8.48 -2.07 14.86
N ALA A 15 -9.25 -2.21 15.94
CA ALA A 15 -8.74 -2.42 17.30
C ALA A 15 -8.32 -3.88 17.58
N CYS A 16 -7.74 -4.14 18.76
CA CYS A 16 -7.26 -5.47 19.17
C CYS A 16 -8.32 -6.56 18.97
N SER A 17 -9.55 -6.31 19.41
CA SER A 17 -10.67 -7.25 19.32
C SER A 17 -11.09 -7.56 17.89
N GLN A 18 -10.89 -6.62 16.95
CA GLN A 18 -11.27 -6.79 15.55
C GLN A 18 -10.48 -7.91 14.85
N CYS A 19 -9.24 -8.15 15.27
CA CYS A 19 -8.43 -9.27 14.79
C CYS A 19 -8.49 -10.46 15.76
N HIS A 20 -8.34 -10.20 17.06
CA HIS A 20 -8.17 -11.25 18.07
C HIS A 20 -9.46 -12.01 18.44
N LEU A 21 -10.63 -11.56 17.98
CA LEU A 21 -11.88 -12.33 18.08
C LEU A 21 -12.10 -13.26 16.87
N ILE A 22 -11.29 -13.18 15.81
CA ILE A 22 -11.47 -14.02 14.62
C ILE A 22 -10.97 -15.43 14.93
N LYS A 23 -11.91 -16.40 14.98
CA LYS A 23 -11.59 -17.81 15.21
C LYS A 23 -11.40 -18.61 13.92
N HIS A 24 -11.98 -18.14 12.82
CA HIS A 24 -11.90 -18.78 11.52
C HIS A 24 -12.13 -17.77 10.40
N VAL A 25 -11.58 -18.03 9.22
CA VAL A 25 -11.85 -17.28 7.99
C VAL A 25 -12.28 -18.26 6.91
N ASP A 26 -13.47 -18.05 6.36
CA ASP A 26 -14.03 -18.86 5.28
C ASP A 26 -13.49 -18.38 3.93
N ARG A 27 -12.53 -19.14 3.38
CA ARG A 27 -11.90 -18.89 2.08
C ARG A 27 -12.78 -19.27 0.88
N THR A 28 -13.93 -19.88 1.09
CA THR A 28 -14.90 -20.18 0.01
C THR A 28 -15.70 -18.94 -0.40
N LYS A 29 -15.71 -17.91 0.45
CA LYS A 29 -16.31 -16.60 0.20
C LYS A 29 -15.30 -15.64 -0.45
N HIS A 30 -15.83 -14.61 -1.12
CA HIS A 30 -15.03 -13.58 -1.77
C HIS A 30 -15.63 -12.18 -1.52
N PRO A 31 -14.94 -11.31 -0.76
CA PRO A 31 -13.71 -11.56 0.01
C PRO A 31 -13.91 -12.66 1.08
N PRO A 32 -12.82 -13.24 1.63
CA PRO A 32 -12.93 -14.24 2.70
C PRO A 32 -13.70 -13.72 3.91
N GLU A 33 -14.62 -14.53 4.45
CA GLU A 33 -15.52 -14.08 5.52
C GLU A 33 -15.00 -14.49 6.90
N PRO A 34 -14.79 -13.55 7.85
CA PRO A 34 -14.35 -13.88 9.19
C PRO A 34 -15.52 -14.38 10.05
N LYS A 35 -15.26 -15.41 10.88
CA LYS A 35 -16.14 -15.83 11.95
C LYS A 35 -15.57 -15.35 13.28
N TYR A 36 -16.34 -14.52 13.96
CA TYR A 36 -15.97 -13.95 15.25
C TYR A 36 -16.42 -14.82 16.42
N GLU A 37 -15.70 -14.70 17.53
CA GLU A 37 -16.16 -15.13 18.84
C GLU A 37 -17.12 -14.09 19.42
N VAL A 38 -18.41 -14.43 19.45
CA VAL A 38 -19.49 -13.54 19.90
C VAL A 38 -20.03 -14.04 21.23
N GLY A 39 -20.04 -13.18 22.25
CA GLY A 39 -20.57 -13.50 23.58
C GLY A 39 -19.59 -14.24 24.51
N GLY A 40 -18.46 -14.71 23.99
CA GLY A 40 -17.36 -15.26 24.78
C GLY A 40 -16.37 -14.19 25.27
N LYS A 41 -15.42 -14.60 26.12
CA LYS A 41 -14.27 -13.78 26.55
C LYS A 41 -12.96 -14.30 25.95
N THR A 42 -13.00 -15.06 24.87
CA THR A 42 -11.81 -15.71 24.31
C THR A 42 -11.17 -14.83 23.23
N LEU A 43 -9.90 -14.51 23.42
CA LEU A 43 -9.04 -13.94 22.39
C LEU A 43 -8.08 -15.01 21.85
N TYR A 44 -7.88 -15.00 20.54
CA TYR A 44 -7.05 -15.96 19.84
C TYR A 44 -5.68 -15.35 19.53
N GLY A 45 -4.63 -16.17 19.52
CA GLY A 45 -3.28 -15.73 19.18
C GLY A 45 -2.40 -16.90 18.75
N PRO A 46 -1.16 -16.64 18.30
CA PRO A 46 -0.30 -17.68 17.73
C PRO A 46 0.44 -18.53 18.79
N TYR A 47 0.41 -18.16 20.07
CA TYR A 47 1.22 -18.80 21.10
C TYR A 47 0.49 -19.96 21.77
N LYS A 48 1.18 -21.09 21.93
CA LYS A 48 0.69 -22.24 22.71
C LYS A 48 0.82 -22.03 24.21
N ASP A 49 1.82 -21.26 24.61
CA ASP A 49 2.17 -20.95 26.00
C ASP A 49 1.69 -19.55 26.40
N PHE A 50 0.47 -19.18 25.98
CA PHE A 50 -0.16 -17.94 26.41
C PHE A 50 -0.27 -17.87 27.94
N VAL A 51 -0.12 -16.68 28.52
CA VAL A 51 -0.35 -16.51 29.96
C VAL A 51 -1.83 -16.25 30.22
N GLN A 52 -2.37 -16.97 31.19
CA GLN A 52 -3.73 -16.75 31.67
C GLN A 52 -3.83 -15.44 32.45
N ASN A 53 -4.91 -14.69 32.24
CA ASN A 53 -5.18 -13.45 32.93
C ASN A 53 -6.67 -13.33 33.27
N LEU A 54 -7.04 -12.32 34.07
CA LEU A 54 -8.41 -12.10 34.50
C LEU A 54 -9.26 -11.29 33.52
N ALA A 55 -8.65 -10.66 32.51
CA ALA A 55 -9.34 -9.80 31.55
C ALA A 55 -10.07 -10.62 30.48
N HIS A 56 -9.43 -11.66 29.94
CA HIS A 56 -9.97 -12.51 28.91
C HIS A 56 -9.32 -13.91 28.94
N GLN A 57 -9.99 -14.89 28.34
CA GLN A 57 -9.38 -16.19 28.04
C GLN A 57 -8.48 -16.04 26.81
N SER A 58 -7.40 -16.82 26.76
CA SER A 58 -6.49 -16.87 25.63
C SER A 58 -6.52 -18.26 25.02
N MET A 59 -6.53 -18.34 23.70
CA MET A 59 -6.51 -19.60 22.96
C MET A 59 -5.53 -19.53 21.79
N GLU A 60 -4.77 -20.61 21.59
CA GLU A 60 -3.91 -20.75 20.42
C GLU A 60 -4.76 -20.89 19.14
N SER A 61 -4.35 -20.23 18.07
CA SER A 61 -4.88 -20.45 16.72
C SER A 61 -3.79 -20.23 15.67
N SER A 62 -3.62 -21.23 14.79
CA SER A 62 -2.69 -21.14 13.66
C SER A 62 -3.07 -20.06 12.65
N LEU A 63 -4.30 -19.55 12.68
CA LEU A 63 -4.77 -18.46 11.82
C LEU A 63 -3.90 -17.21 11.95
N PHE A 64 -3.36 -16.94 13.15
CA PHE A 64 -2.52 -15.76 13.43
C PHE A 64 -1.13 -15.83 12.79
N GLN A 65 -0.80 -16.97 12.16
CA GLN A 65 0.42 -17.17 11.38
C GLN A 65 0.12 -17.33 9.88
N LYS A 66 -1.09 -16.95 9.44
CA LYS A 66 -1.54 -17.10 8.06
C LYS A 66 -2.06 -15.81 7.48
N SER A 67 -1.77 -15.57 6.20
CA SER A 67 -2.25 -14.39 5.47
C SER A 67 -3.78 -14.31 5.47
N ASP A 68 -4.48 -15.44 5.60
CA ASP A 68 -5.93 -15.58 5.75
C ASP A 68 -6.55 -14.59 6.75
N LEU A 69 -5.85 -14.31 7.86
CA LEU A 69 -6.31 -13.34 8.87
C LEU A 69 -6.48 -11.93 8.27
N CYS A 70 -5.63 -11.56 7.32
CA CYS A 70 -5.58 -10.24 6.69
C CYS A 70 -6.51 -10.15 5.47
N LEU A 71 -6.73 -11.26 4.77
CA LEU A 71 -7.44 -11.27 3.48
C LEU A 71 -8.92 -10.89 3.62
N ASN A 72 -9.54 -11.10 4.78
CA ASN A 72 -10.94 -10.70 4.99
C ASN A 72 -11.20 -9.20 4.77
N CYS A 73 -10.19 -8.35 5.00
CA CYS A 73 -10.26 -6.90 4.82
C CYS A 73 -9.40 -6.41 3.65
N HIS A 74 -8.26 -7.06 3.38
CA HIS A 74 -7.27 -6.57 2.41
C HIS A 74 -7.36 -7.19 1.01
N GLN A 75 -8.23 -8.19 0.79
CA GLN A 75 -8.39 -8.80 -0.53
C GLN A 75 -9.06 -7.83 -1.53
N SER A 76 -10.13 -7.16 -1.12
CA SER A 76 -10.94 -6.27 -1.98
C SER A 76 -11.58 -5.16 -1.15
N VAL A 77 -11.92 -4.04 -1.79
CA VAL A 77 -12.68 -2.97 -1.11
C VAL A 77 -14.14 -3.40 -0.88
N PRO A 78 -14.70 -3.24 0.34
CA PRO A 78 -16.00 -3.83 0.69
C PRO A 78 -17.17 -3.33 -0.16
N SER A 79 -17.23 -2.02 -0.46
CA SER A 79 -18.39 -1.41 -1.12
C SER A 79 -18.54 -1.83 -2.58
N ALA A 80 -17.45 -2.30 -3.19
CA ALA A 80 -17.42 -2.82 -4.56
C ALA A 80 -17.09 -4.34 -4.60
N ALA A 81 -17.40 -5.09 -3.54
CA ALA A 81 -17.17 -6.54 -3.49
C ALA A 81 -17.96 -7.31 -4.56
N ASN A 82 -19.10 -6.78 -5.01
CA ASN A 82 -19.91 -7.32 -6.10
C ASN A 82 -19.18 -7.33 -7.46
N LEU A 83 -18.11 -6.54 -7.62
CA LEU A 83 -17.27 -6.57 -8.82
C LEU A 83 -16.38 -7.83 -8.88
N GLY A 84 -16.38 -8.64 -7.82
CA GLY A 84 -15.61 -9.88 -7.71
C GLY A 84 -14.11 -9.66 -7.91
N LYS A 85 -13.44 -10.68 -8.46
CA LYS A 85 -11.97 -10.71 -8.63
C LYS A 85 -11.42 -9.53 -9.44
N SER A 86 -12.23 -8.87 -10.26
CA SER A 86 -11.78 -7.66 -10.98
C SER A 86 -11.39 -6.53 -10.03
N ASN A 87 -11.92 -6.54 -8.80
CA ASN A 87 -11.65 -5.56 -7.77
C ASN A 87 -10.66 -6.04 -6.69
N ASP A 88 -10.00 -7.19 -6.90
CA ASP A 88 -8.95 -7.66 -5.99
C ASP A 88 -7.78 -6.68 -5.95
N LEU A 89 -7.44 -6.23 -4.76
CA LEU A 89 -6.36 -5.29 -4.51
C LEU A 89 -4.99 -5.97 -4.58
N LEU A 90 -4.92 -7.26 -4.32
CA LEU A 90 -3.65 -7.99 -4.17
C LEU A 90 -3.12 -8.58 -5.48
N GLY A 91 -3.97 -8.74 -6.52
CA GLY A 91 -3.60 -9.43 -7.75
C GLY A 91 -3.34 -10.92 -7.51
N ASN A 92 -2.44 -11.52 -8.30
CA ASN A 92 -2.04 -12.94 -8.16
C ASN A 92 -0.97 -13.14 -7.08
N TRP A 93 -1.20 -12.58 -5.90
CA TRP A 93 -0.20 -12.54 -4.83
C TRP A 93 0.20 -13.93 -4.33
N ASP A 94 -0.74 -14.86 -4.35
CA ASP A 94 -0.58 -16.27 -4.00
C ASP A 94 0.41 -17.02 -4.91
N GLN A 95 0.65 -16.50 -6.11
CA GLN A 95 1.61 -17.04 -7.08
C GLN A 95 3.00 -16.42 -6.96
N SER A 96 3.20 -15.40 -6.11
CA SER A 96 4.47 -14.72 -5.91
C SER A 96 5.56 -15.64 -5.34
N ARG A 97 6.83 -15.27 -5.51
CA ARG A 97 7.94 -16.05 -4.95
C ARG A 97 7.93 -16.01 -3.43
N ALA A 98 7.57 -14.87 -2.83
CA ALA A 98 7.50 -14.75 -1.37
C ALA A 98 6.51 -15.77 -0.78
N VAL A 99 5.29 -15.83 -1.31
CA VAL A 99 4.26 -16.77 -0.82
C VAL A 99 4.65 -18.21 -1.09
N LYS A 100 5.17 -18.52 -2.27
CA LYS A 100 5.70 -19.87 -2.59
C LYS A 100 6.84 -20.31 -1.66
N SER A 101 7.61 -19.36 -1.12
CA SER A 101 8.65 -19.62 -0.11
C SER A 101 8.12 -19.72 1.33
N GLY A 102 6.80 -19.68 1.52
CA GLY A 102 6.15 -19.77 2.83
C GLY A 102 6.13 -18.46 3.62
N LYS A 103 6.42 -17.31 2.99
CA LYS A 103 6.26 -16.00 3.65
C LYS A 103 4.81 -15.59 3.61
N GLU A 104 4.33 -15.09 4.75
CA GLU A 104 2.95 -14.63 4.95
C GLU A 104 2.95 -13.09 5.11
N CYS A 105 1.78 -12.45 5.05
CA CYS A 105 1.67 -10.99 5.21
C CYS A 105 2.41 -10.49 6.47
N GLN A 106 2.27 -11.23 7.58
CA GLN A 106 2.88 -10.94 8.87
C GLN A 106 4.42 -10.89 8.81
N THR A 107 5.07 -11.60 7.87
CA THR A 107 6.54 -11.60 7.77
C THR A 107 7.10 -10.20 7.51
N CYS A 108 6.41 -9.39 6.70
CA CYS A 108 6.83 -8.03 6.35
C CYS A 108 6.03 -6.97 7.13
N HIS A 109 4.72 -7.19 7.31
CA HIS A 109 3.82 -6.22 7.93
C HIS A 109 3.65 -6.41 9.44
N MET A 110 4.21 -7.45 10.05
CA MET A 110 4.27 -7.61 11.50
C MET A 110 5.65 -8.15 11.91
N PRO A 111 6.74 -7.39 11.62
CA PRO A 111 8.10 -7.89 11.81
C PRO A 111 8.34 -8.28 13.27
N GLN A 112 9.23 -9.24 13.50
CA GLN A 112 9.54 -9.69 14.85
C GLN A 112 10.17 -8.56 15.67
N GLN A 113 9.80 -8.49 16.95
CA GLN A 113 10.42 -7.64 17.95
C GLN A 113 10.52 -8.38 19.29
N VAL A 114 11.35 -7.91 20.22
CA VAL A 114 11.38 -8.42 21.58
C VAL A 114 10.50 -7.55 22.48
N GLY A 115 9.53 -8.16 23.15
CA GLY A 115 8.59 -7.43 24.01
C GLY A 115 7.71 -8.36 24.83
N GLU A 116 6.79 -7.78 25.58
CA GLU A 116 5.77 -8.50 26.35
C GLU A 116 4.53 -8.70 25.46
N SER A 117 3.99 -9.92 25.41
CA SER A 117 2.72 -10.20 24.71
C SER A 117 1.49 -9.87 25.54
N ALA A 118 1.63 -9.85 26.86
CA ALA A 118 0.66 -9.30 27.79
C ALA A 118 1.40 -8.65 28.98
N ASN A 119 0.72 -7.73 29.67
CA ASN A 119 1.32 -6.97 30.78
C ASN A 119 1.88 -7.91 31.86
N GLY A 120 3.18 -7.76 32.16
CA GLY A 120 3.85 -8.52 33.21
C GLY A 120 4.31 -9.92 32.78
N GLU A 121 4.17 -10.28 31.51
CA GLU A 121 4.80 -11.48 30.96
C GLU A 121 6.32 -11.30 30.78
N LYS A 122 7.05 -12.42 30.76
CA LYS A 122 8.45 -12.39 30.32
C LYS A 122 8.55 -11.93 28.87
N LYS A 123 9.49 -11.02 28.61
CA LYS A 123 9.82 -10.62 27.25
C LYS A 123 10.17 -11.82 26.39
N ARG A 124 9.59 -11.88 25.19
CA ARG A 124 9.78 -12.92 24.18
C ARG A 124 9.80 -12.29 22.79
N THR A 125 10.09 -13.10 21.79
CA THR A 125 9.91 -12.66 20.39
C THR A 125 8.41 -12.59 20.11
N ILE A 126 7.93 -11.40 19.76
CA ILE A 126 6.55 -11.11 19.42
C ILE A 126 6.43 -10.46 18.05
N ALA A 127 5.25 -10.57 17.44
CA ALA A 127 4.92 -9.83 16.25
C ALA A 127 4.73 -8.33 16.58
N ASN A 128 5.40 -7.46 15.84
CA ASN A 128 5.22 -6.02 15.96
C ASN A 128 3.88 -5.60 15.34
N HIS A 129 3.07 -4.85 16.09
CA HIS A 129 1.74 -4.39 15.67
C HIS A 129 1.77 -2.93 15.14
N SER A 130 2.90 -2.49 14.58
CA SER A 130 3.02 -1.18 13.91
C SER A 130 2.53 -1.18 12.47
N PHE A 131 2.34 -2.36 11.86
CA PHE A 131 1.81 -2.54 10.51
C PHE A 131 2.45 -1.62 9.46
N PRO A 132 3.79 -1.64 9.29
CA PRO A 132 4.45 -0.77 8.33
C PRO A 132 3.90 -0.98 6.92
N GLY A 133 3.77 0.09 6.14
CA GLY A 133 3.12 0.05 4.83
C GLY A 133 3.58 1.23 3.98
N ARG A 134 2.62 2.09 3.57
CA ARG A 134 2.93 3.37 2.89
C ARG A 134 3.82 4.28 3.74
N LEU A 135 3.68 4.25 5.07
CA LEU A 135 4.51 5.00 6.00
C LEU A 135 5.61 4.10 6.59
N GLY A 136 6.76 4.70 6.92
CA GLY A 136 7.90 3.98 7.47
C GLY A 136 8.81 3.34 6.41
N LYS A 137 9.94 2.78 6.86
CA LYS A 137 11.05 2.39 5.97
C LYS A 137 10.73 1.23 5.02
N LEU A 138 9.80 0.34 5.37
CA LEU A 138 9.46 -0.84 4.57
C LEU A 138 9.13 -0.49 3.11
N ARG A 139 8.42 0.62 2.88
CA ARG A 139 8.07 1.08 1.53
C ARG A 139 9.29 1.28 0.62
N GLN A 140 10.44 1.67 1.17
CA GLN A 140 11.64 1.99 0.38
C GLN A 140 12.27 0.71 -0.22
N GLU A 141 11.86 -0.45 0.27
CA GLU A 141 12.25 -1.75 -0.24
C GLU A 141 11.23 -2.31 -1.26
N ALA A 142 10.11 -1.59 -1.49
CA ALA A 142 9.01 -2.10 -2.30
C ALA A 142 9.30 -2.12 -3.81
N ALA A 143 10.23 -1.30 -4.29
CA ALA A 143 10.58 -1.24 -5.70
C ALA A 143 12.02 -0.78 -5.94
N LYS A 144 12.53 -1.06 -7.14
CA LYS A 144 13.81 -0.53 -7.63
C LYS A 144 13.65 0.07 -9.01
N LEU A 145 14.49 1.07 -9.31
CA LEU A 145 14.56 1.71 -10.61
C LEU A 145 15.91 1.44 -11.28
N ALA A 146 15.88 1.11 -12.56
CA ALA A 146 17.02 1.22 -13.46
C ALA A 146 16.68 2.25 -14.53
N VAL A 147 17.57 3.22 -14.74
CA VAL A 147 17.38 4.32 -15.69
C VAL A 147 18.44 4.19 -16.76
N GLN A 148 18.04 4.35 -18.02
CA GLN A 148 18.93 4.42 -19.16
C GLN A 148 18.55 5.62 -20.00
N THR A 149 19.50 6.50 -20.25
CA THR A 149 19.30 7.69 -21.09
C THR A 149 20.07 7.58 -22.39
N LYS A 150 19.38 7.80 -23.50
CA LYS A 150 19.95 7.89 -24.85
C LYS A 150 19.73 9.29 -25.41
N VAL A 151 20.81 10.00 -25.68
CA VAL A 151 20.80 11.29 -26.38
C VAL A 151 21.02 11.03 -27.88
N ASP A 152 20.11 11.53 -28.71
CA ASP A 152 20.13 11.40 -30.16
C ASP A 152 19.89 12.78 -30.79
N GLY A 153 20.96 13.57 -30.85
CA GLY A 153 20.90 14.96 -31.33
C GLY A 153 19.94 15.81 -30.50
N ASP A 154 18.92 16.36 -31.14
CA ASP A 154 17.92 17.23 -30.51
C ASP A 154 16.85 16.48 -29.71
N LYS A 155 16.88 15.15 -29.69
CA LYS A 155 15.94 14.31 -28.95
C LYS A 155 16.66 13.43 -27.93
N THR A 156 16.16 13.42 -26.71
CA THR A 156 16.60 12.48 -25.66
C THR A 156 15.48 11.51 -25.33
N THR A 157 15.84 10.25 -25.13
CA THR A 157 14.95 9.19 -24.66
C THR A 157 15.44 8.64 -23.33
N VAL A 158 14.57 8.62 -22.33
CA VAL A 158 14.83 8.00 -21.03
C VAL A 158 13.95 6.76 -20.91
N THR A 159 14.58 5.61 -20.74
CA THR A 159 13.91 4.34 -20.44
C THR A 159 14.09 4.02 -18.97
N VAL A 160 12.97 3.85 -18.26
CA VAL A 160 12.95 3.52 -16.84
C VAL A 160 12.35 2.13 -16.66
N LYS A 161 13.15 1.20 -16.14
CA LYS A 161 12.65 -0.10 -15.68
C LYS A 161 12.26 0.00 -14.20
N VAL A 162 10.98 -0.13 -13.93
CA VAL A 162 10.40 -0.20 -12.59
C VAL A 162 10.21 -1.66 -12.21
N GLN A 163 10.95 -2.12 -11.20
CA GLN A 163 10.83 -3.47 -10.66
C GLN A 163 10.06 -3.42 -9.34
N SER A 164 8.87 -4.04 -9.30
CA SER A 164 8.17 -4.32 -8.04
C SER A 164 8.91 -5.43 -7.29
N LEU A 165 9.12 -5.26 -5.99
CA LEU A 165 9.75 -6.25 -5.12
C LEU A 165 8.77 -6.83 -4.10
N VAL A 166 7.50 -6.43 -4.18
CA VAL A 166 6.45 -6.89 -3.28
C VAL A 166 5.61 -7.99 -3.92
N PRO A 167 5.07 -8.93 -3.11
CA PRO A 167 4.34 -10.09 -3.60
C PRO A 167 2.88 -9.80 -3.92
N HIS A 168 2.42 -8.55 -3.81
CA HIS A 168 1.06 -8.12 -4.13
C HIS A 168 1.12 -6.92 -5.08
N ASN A 169 -0.02 -6.43 -5.57
CA ASN A 169 -0.02 -5.20 -6.37
C ASN A 169 0.58 -4.01 -5.59
N LEU A 170 1.20 -3.08 -6.31
CA LEU A 170 1.75 -1.84 -5.78
C LEU A 170 1.17 -0.63 -6.56
N PRO A 171 0.34 0.20 -5.92
CA PRO A 171 -0.19 0.08 -4.56
C PRO A 171 -1.29 -0.98 -4.43
N ALA A 172 -1.46 -1.54 -3.23
CA ALA A 172 -2.59 -2.40 -2.86
C ALA A 172 -3.67 -1.66 -2.03
N THR A 173 -3.56 -0.33 -1.91
CA THR A 173 -4.50 0.49 -1.14
C THR A 173 -5.78 0.75 -1.93
N HIS A 174 -6.84 1.17 -1.21
CA HIS A 174 -8.04 1.72 -1.85
C HIS A 174 -7.64 2.86 -2.82
N PRO A 175 -8.26 2.94 -4.02
CA PRO A 175 -7.88 3.92 -5.04
C PRO A 175 -7.93 5.38 -4.59
N ALA A 176 -8.96 5.74 -3.80
CA ALA A 176 -9.04 7.07 -3.19
C ALA A 176 -7.87 7.40 -2.24
N TRP A 177 -7.25 6.41 -1.59
CA TRP A 177 -6.23 6.63 -0.56
C TRP A 177 -4.82 6.79 -1.12
N ALA A 178 -4.45 6.04 -2.15
CA ALA A 178 -3.16 6.23 -2.79
C ALA A 178 -3.08 5.66 -4.22
N SER A 179 -2.34 6.37 -5.06
CA SER A 179 -1.69 5.83 -6.26
C SER A 179 -0.17 5.83 -6.06
N VAL A 180 0.56 5.12 -6.91
CA VAL A 180 2.02 5.27 -7.02
C VAL A 180 2.33 6.01 -8.32
N VAL A 181 3.24 6.97 -8.29
CA VAL A 181 3.58 7.82 -9.43
C VAL A 181 5.07 7.73 -9.69
N LEU A 182 5.42 7.40 -10.94
CA LEU A 182 6.75 7.56 -11.49
C LEU A 182 6.85 8.96 -12.09
N ASN A 183 7.61 9.84 -11.46
CA ASN A 183 7.90 11.19 -11.96
C ASN A 183 9.26 11.22 -12.65
N LEU A 184 9.32 11.90 -13.79
CA LEU A 184 10.54 12.30 -14.48
C LEU A 184 10.65 13.82 -14.44
N GLU A 185 11.78 14.34 -13.98
CA GLU A 185 12.14 15.74 -14.12
C GLU A 185 13.52 15.87 -14.77
N ILE A 186 13.62 16.76 -15.76
CA ILE A 186 14.87 17.07 -16.43
C ILE A 186 15.33 18.43 -15.99
N LYS A 187 16.50 18.50 -15.37
CA LYS A 187 17.11 19.76 -14.93
C LYS A 187 18.19 20.18 -15.93
N GLY A 188 17.96 21.31 -16.58
CA GLY A 188 18.93 21.91 -17.50
C GLY A 188 19.94 22.81 -16.78
N LYS A 189 20.33 23.89 -17.45
CA LYS A 189 21.25 24.89 -16.89
C LYS A 189 20.73 25.43 -15.54
N ASN A 190 21.64 25.58 -14.58
CA ASN A 190 21.35 26.08 -13.23
C ASN A 190 20.26 25.28 -12.49
N LEU A 191 20.15 23.98 -12.77
CA LEU A 191 19.16 23.07 -12.18
C LEU A 191 17.69 23.47 -12.43
N LYS A 192 17.43 24.29 -13.45
CA LYS A 192 16.06 24.65 -13.83
C LYS A 192 15.37 23.44 -14.46
N THR A 193 14.17 23.11 -14.00
CA THR A 193 13.33 22.10 -14.68
C THR A 193 12.99 22.60 -16.08
N VAL A 194 13.40 21.85 -17.11
CA VAL A 194 13.13 22.13 -18.53
C VAL A 194 12.15 21.16 -19.15
N PHE A 195 11.94 20.00 -18.53
CA PHE A 195 10.92 19.03 -18.91
C PHE A 195 10.45 18.26 -17.67
N SER A 196 9.17 17.88 -17.65
CA SER A 196 8.62 16.94 -16.69
C SER A 196 7.53 16.08 -17.33
N ASP A 197 7.45 14.82 -16.91
CA ASP A 197 6.38 13.90 -17.29
C ASP A 197 6.19 12.88 -16.15
N LYS A 198 5.08 12.15 -16.16
CA LYS A 198 4.77 11.14 -15.15
C LYS A 198 3.98 9.95 -15.69
N ARG A 199 4.05 8.85 -14.96
CA ARG A 199 3.17 7.68 -15.11
C ARG A 199 2.50 7.38 -13.79
N VAL A 200 1.20 7.13 -13.81
CA VAL A 200 0.40 6.85 -12.62
C VAL A 200 0.06 5.37 -12.62
N TYR A 201 0.43 4.70 -11.54
CA TYR A 201 0.07 3.32 -11.23
C TYR A 201 -1.02 3.34 -10.17
N GLY A 202 -2.24 3.04 -10.57
CA GLY A 202 -3.41 3.09 -9.72
C GLY A 202 -4.60 2.40 -10.35
N ARG A 203 -5.75 2.54 -9.71
CA ARG A 203 -7.02 2.03 -10.21
C ARG A 203 -8.03 3.17 -10.29
N THR A 204 -8.92 3.11 -11.28
CA THR A 204 -10.11 3.96 -11.36
C THR A 204 -11.33 3.08 -11.63
N TYR A 205 -12.47 3.55 -11.16
CA TYR A 205 -13.77 2.93 -11.36
C TYR A 205 -14.60 3.75 -12.34
N GLN A 206 -15.65 3.12 -12.86
CA GLN A 206 -16.76 3.80 -13.52
C GLN A 206 -18.00 3.70 -12.65
N ASP A 207 -18.74 4.79 -12.54
CA ASP A 207 -20.07 4.81 -11.94
C ASP A 207 -21.16 4.32 -12.91
N ALA A 208 -22.41 4.29 -12.46
CA ALA A 208 -23.56 3.86 -13.26
C ALA A 208 -23.83 4.75 -14.49
N GLN A 209 -23.29 5.98 -14.50
CA GLN A 209 -23.38 6.95 -15.60
C GLN A 209 -22.17 6.88 -16.53
N GLY A 210 -21.23 5.96 -16.27
CA GLY A 210 -20.00 5.79 -17.03
C GLY A 210 -18.93 6.85 -16.74
N GLN A 211 -19.10 7.67 -15.71
CA GLN A 211 -18.12 8.67 -15.30
C GLN A 211 -17.01 8.03 -14.46
N PRO A 212 -15.76 8.52 -14.58
CA PRO A 212 -14.66 8.02 -13.77
C PRO A 212 -14.83 8.43 -12.31
N THR A 213 -14.64 7.48 -11.39
CA THR A 213 -14.60 7.73 -9.94
C THR A 213 -13.47 6.94 -9.29
N ILE A 214 -13.02 7.40 -8.12
CA ILE A 214 -12.04 6.72 -7.27
C ILE A 214 -12.71 6.07 -6.04
N PHE A 215 -14.02 6.27 -5.90
CA PHE A 215 -14.82 5.79 -4.79
C PHE A 215 -15.47 4.44 -5.12
N ASP A 216 -15.27 3.47 -4.25
CA ASP A 216 -15.79 2.12 -4.43
C ASP A 216 -17.31 2.04 -4.26
N PHE A 217 -17.90 2.87 -3.41
CA PHE A 217 -19.36 2.90 -3.19
C PHE A 217 -20.16 3.46 -4.39
N GLU A 218 -19.50 4.13 -5.35
CA GLU A 218 -20.10 4.57 -6.61
C GLU A 218 -19.84 3.56 -7.75
N ALA A 219 -18.92 2.62 -7.55
CA ALA A 219 -18.36 1.81 -8.62
C ALA A 219 -19.32 0.71 -9.09
N VAL A 220 -19.55 0.66 -10.41
CA VAL A 220 -20.21 -0.49 -11.08
C VAL A 220 -19.24 -1.32 -11.90
N LYS A 221 -18.03 -0.81 -12.15
CA LYS A 221 -16.98 -1.47 -12.92
C LYS A 221 -15.60 -0.89 -12.61
N VAL A 222 -14.56 -1.73 -12.68
CA VAL A 222 -13.16 -1.27 -12.77
C VAL A 222 -12.87 -0.74 -14.17
N ALA A 223 -12.56 0.54 -14.27
CA ALA A 223 -12.35 1.24 -15.53
C ALA A 223 -10.91 1.06 -16.03
N GLU A 224 -9.94 1.38 -15.17
CA GLU A 224 -8.52 1.27 -15.44
C GLU A 224 -7.81 0.68 -14.22
N ASP A 225 -6.82 -0.16 -14.46
CA ASP A 225 -5.98 -0.76 -13.43
C ASP A 225 -4.54 -0.85 -13.95
N THR A 226 -3.75 0.17 -13.63
CA THR A 226 -2.34 0.29 -13.98
C THR A 226 -1.41 0.01 -12.80
N VAL A 227 -1.90 -0.55 -11.69
CA VAL A 227 -1.04 -0.90 -10.56
C VAL A 227 0.12 -1.79 -11.02
N LEU A 228 1.24 -1.71 -10.31
CA LEU A 228 2.33 -2.64 -10.57
C LEU A 228 1.92 -4.02 -10.03
N LYS A 229 1.91 -5.05 -10.88
CA LYS A 229 1.53 -6.42 -10.51
C LYS A 229 2.60 -7.08 -9.61
N PRO A 230 2.27 -8.18 -8.90
CA PRO A 230 3.20 -8.85 -7.99
C PRO A 230 4.55 -9.14 -8.65
N GLU A 231 5.63 -8.63 -8.06
CA GLU A 231 7.02 -8.84 -8.49
C GLU A 231 7.33 -8.52 -9.96
N GLU A 232 6.46 -7.76 -10.65
CA GLU A 232 6.65 -7.50 -12.07
C GLU A 232 7.78 -6.50 -12.36
N ALA A 233 8.24 -6.51 -13.62
CA ALA A 233 9.10 -5.48 -14.16
C ALA A 233 8.36 -4.75 -15.29
N ARG A 234 8.17 -3.44 -15.14
CA ARG A 234 7.56 -2.58 -16.16
C ARG A 234 8.59 -1.63 -16.73
N GLU A 235 8.53 -1.42 -18.03
CA GLU A 235 9.36 -0.46 -18.73
C GLU A 235 8.53 0.74 -19.16
N GLU A 236 8.97 1.94 -18.77
CA GLU A 236 8.37 3.21 -19.17
C GLU A 236 9.37 4.00 -20.01
N THR A 237 8.89 4.59 -21.09
CA THR A 237 9.73 5.43 -21.96
C THR A 237 9.21 6.86 -21.97
N PHE A 238 10.16 7.79 -21.86
CA PHE A 238 9.93 9.22 -21.94
C PHE A 238 10.80 9.80 -23.05
N THR A 239 10.26 10.75 -23.80
CA THR A 239 10.99 11.40 -24.88
C THR A 239 10.77 12.91 -24.80
N PHE A 240 11.86 13.67 -24.90
CA PHE A 240 11.83 15.12 -24.79
C PHE A 240 12.95 15.77 -25.63
N PRO A 241 12.83 17.07 -25.94
CA PRO A 241 13.90 17.81 -26.61
C PRO A 241 15.16 17.88 -25.75
N THR A 242 16.32 17.51 -26.29
CA THR A 242 17.60 17.60 -25.61
C THR A 242 17.90 19.06 -25.22
N PRO A 243 18.22 19.36 -23.95
CA PRO A 243 18.58 20.71 -23.51
C PRO A 243 19.77 21.27 -24.30
N LYS A 244 19.61 22.45 -24.92
CA LYS A 244 20.61 23.03 -25.86
C LYS A 244 21.53 24.08 -25.22
N ASP A 245 21.15 24.67 -24.10
CA ASP A 245 21.87 25.77 -23.44
C ASP A 245 22.88 25.30 -22.38
N THR A 246 23.13 23.99 -22.32
CA THR A 246 23.99 23.34 -21.34
C THR A 246 24.78 22.19 -21.97
N LYS A 247 25.92 21.85 -21.38
CA LYS A 247 26.75 20.69 -21.80
C LYS A 247 26.27 19.38 -21.19
N THR A 248 25.59 19.45 -20.05
CA THR A 248 25.01 18.32 -19.33
C THR A 248 23.65 18.70 -18.77
N PHE A 249 22.80 17.72 -18.50
CA PHE A 249 21.53 17.91 -17.80
C PHE A 249 21.33 16.77 -16.81
N ASP A 250 20.56 17.01 -15.75
CA ASP A 250 20.21 15.96 -14.80
C ASP A 250 18.89 15.31 -15.18
N VAL A 251 18.86 13.98 -15.13
CA VAL A 251 17.65 13.17 -15.22
C VAL A 251 17.32 12.73 -13.80
N GLU A 252 16.25 13.30 -13.23
CA GLU A 252 15.72 12.91 -11.93
C GLU A 252 14.48 12.03 -12.12
N VAL A 253 14.55 10.79 -11.63
CA VAL A 253 13.45 9.83 -11.67
C VAL A 253 13.07 9.46 -10.24
N GLY A 254 11.81 9.65 -9.87
CA GLY A 254 11.30 9.31 -8.54
C GLY A 254 10.03 8.47 -8.61
N LEU A 255 10.00 7.36 -7.87
CA LEU A 255 8.80 6.58 -7.62
C LEU A 255 8.27 6.93 -6.24
N ASN A 256 7.02 7.37 -6.15
CA ASN A 256 6.43 7.90 -4.92
C ASN A 256 5.00 7.39 -4.75
N TYR A 257 4.55 7.17 -3.52
CA TYR A 257 3.11 7.25 -3.26
C TYR A 257 2.66 8.69 -3.47
N ALA A 258 1.57 8.88 -4.22
CA ALA A 258 0.96 10.19 -4.41
C ALA A 258 0.27 10.68 -3.12
N PRO A 259 0.12 12.00 -2.95
CA PRO A 259 -0.86 12.57 -2.04
C PRO A 259 -2.25 11.98 -2.24
N LEU A 260 -3.06 12.06 -1.19
CA LEU A 260 -4.49 11.84 -1.27
C LEU A 260 -5.10 12.68 -2.41
N THR A 261 -5.99 12.08 -3.18
CA THR A 261 -6.68 12.75 -4.28
C THR A 261 -8.18 12.54 -4.18
N GLY A 262 -8.94 13.44 -4.81
CA GLY A 262 -10.39 13.40 -4.83
C GLY A 262 -11.00 14.79 -4.88
N PRO A 263 -12.34 14.87 -4.86
CA PRO A 263 -13.05 16.15 -4.78
C PRO A 263 -12.63 16.96 -3.56
N ALA A 264 -12.69 18.29 -3.67
CA ALA A 264 -12.28 19.19 -2.60
C ALA A 264 -13.02 18.92 -1.27
N SER A 265 -14.32 18.59 -1.34
CA SER A 265 -15.13 18.25 -0.15
C SER A 265 -14.62 17.00 0.57
N PHE A 266 -14.15 16.00 -0.17
CA PHE A 266 -13.55 14.79 0.40
C PHE A 266 -12.23 15.12 1.10
N LEU A 267 -11.34 15.86 0.42
CA LEU A 267 -10.05 16.25 0.99
C LEU A 267 -10.21 17.10 2.25
N GLN A 268 -11.13 18.08 2.23
CA GLN A 268 -11.45 18.92 3.38
C GLN A 268 -11.95 18.10 4.57
N ARG A 269 -12.77 17.07 4.31
CA ARG A 269 -13.26 16.19 5.37
C ARG A 269 -12.16 15.33 5.97
N VAL A 270 -11.29 14.75 5.15
CA VAL A 270 -10.13 13.98 5.64
C VAL A 270 -9.19 14.88 6.44
N GLU A 271 -8.96 16.12 5.99
CA GLU A 271 -8.15 17.08 6.74
C GLU A 271 -8.77 17.41 8.10
N ALA A 272 -10.08 17.65 8.15
CA ALA A 272 -10.80 17.97 9.39
C ALA A 272 -10.81 16.82 10.41
N GLU A 273 -10.78 15.56 9.94
CA GLU A 273 -10.73 14.37 10.80
C GLU A 273 -9.29 13.96 11.18
N SER A 274 -8.26 14.49 10.50
CA SER A 274 -6.87 14.22 10.83
C SER A 274 -6.41 15.03 12.04
N SER A 275 -5.74 14.37 12.99
CA SER A 275 -5.08 15.03 14.12
C SER A 275 -3.92 15.94 13.71
N GLN A 276 -3.43 15.81 12.47
CA GLN A 276 -2.34 16.62 11.90
C GLN A 276 -2.83 17.58 10.80
N GLY A 277 -4.12 17.57 10.46
CA GLY A 277 -4.69 18.39 9.39
C GLY A 277 -3.93 18.20 8.06
N SER A 278 -3.67 19.31 7.35
CA SER A 278 -2.90 19.31 6.09
C SER A 278 -1.43 18.89 6.23
N GLN A 279 -0.91 18.79 7.45
CA GLN A 279 0.44 18.26 7.70
C GLN A 279 0.46 16.73 7.77
N ASP A 280 -0.69 16.07 7.74
CA ASP A 280 -0.75 14.62 7.68
C ASP A 280 0.02 14.10 6.46
N PRO A 281 0.92 13.11 6.64
CA PRO A 281 1.69 12.52 5.54
C PRO A 281 0.84 12.02 4.37
N VAL A 282 -0.44 11.72 4.58
CA VAL A 282 -1.35 11.30 3.50
C VAL A 282 -1.50 12.37 2.41
N PHE A 283 -1.38 13.66 2.76
CA PHE A 283 -1.44 14.80 1.84
C PHE A 283 -0.10 15.12 1.17
N GLN A 284 0.96 14.36 1.47
CA GLN A 284 2.28 14.58 0.91
C GLN A 284 2.71 13.42 0.01
N PRO A 285 3.53 13.67 -1.03
CA PRO A 285 4.19 12.61 -1.76
C PRO A 285 5.14 11.86 -0.83
N ILE A 286 5.14 10.53 -0.90
CA ILE A 286 5.99 9.71 -0.04
C ILE A 286 6.90 8.86 -0.91
N GLU A 287 8.19 9.21 -0.90
CA GLU A 287 9.20 8.56 -1.74
C GLU A 287 9.35 7.08 -1.40
N ILE A 288 9.33 6.25 -2.45
CA ILE A 288 9.74 4.84 -2.42
C ILE A 288 11.22 4.76 -2.81
N VAL A 289 11.58 5.31 -3.98
CA VAL A 289 12.95 5.30 -4.49
C VAL A 289 13.15 6.46 -5.46
N LYS A 290 14.33 7.09 -5.40
CA LYS A 290 14.76 8.13 -6.33
C LYS A 290 16.10 7.77 -6.97
N ARG A 291 16.27 8.19 -8.22
CA ARG A 291 17.51 8.12 -9.00
C ARG A 291 17.76 9.46 -9.65
N THR A 292 19.02 9.87 -9.65
CA THR A 292 19.49 11.06 -10.36
C THR A 292 20.74 10.68 -11.12
N GLU A 293 20.80 11.03 -12.40
CA GLU A 293 22.00 10.88 -13.23
C GLU A 293 22.29 12.18 -13.98
N ASN A 294 23.56 12.56 -14.06
CA ASN A 294 24.01 13.67 -14.91
C ASN A 294 24.40 13.12 -16.28
N VAL A 295 23.75 13.62 -17.32
CA VAL A 295 23.87 13.12 -18.69
C VAL A 295 24.56 14.17 -19.57
N PRO A 296 25.66 13.85 -20.26
CA PRO A 296 26.27 14.72 -21.24
C PRO A 296 25.43 14.80 -22.51
N VAL A 297 25.34 15.99 -23.10
CA VAL A 297 24.58 16.24 -24.35
C VAL A 297 25.26 15.64 -25.61
N GLY A 298 26.36 14.90 -25.44
CA GLY A 298 27.21 14.47 -26.55
C GLY A 298 28.05 15.63 -27.10
N LYS A 299 29.09 15.30 -27.87
CA LYS A 299 29.78 16.28 -28.72
C LYS A 299 29.04 16.42 -30.04
#